data_AF-A0A7C4RRM3-F1
#
_entry.id   AF-A0A7C4RRM3-F1
#
_cell.length_a   1.000
_cell.length_b   1.000
_cell.length_c   1.000
_cell.angle_alpha   90.00
_cell.angle_beta   90.00
_cell.angle_gamma   90.00
#
_symmetry.space_group_name_H-M   'P 1'
#
loop_
_entity.id
_entity.type
_entity.pdbx_description
1 polymer ?
#
loop_
_entity_poly.entity_id
_entity_poly.type
_entity_poly.pdbx_seq_one_letter_code
_entity_poly.pdbx_strand_id
1 'polypeptide(L)'
;MTYYPILLHLVDQRCVVVGGGEVATRKVEGLLACKARVTVVSPEVIARLRRSIEEGAVSWIDRPYDSESLRGARLVIGATNDEAVNRRIFEDCRALGIWCNIADRPECCDFILPSVIRRGDLIVAVSTSGKSPAFAKTLRKQLEGMFGSEYAVFLDLMGRIRKRLLAEEHAPEAHKHLFETLIAGGLLEAIRVSDERRIDALLERTLGSEFRFQELMGQGMPTVEPMVEGEEDRCTRC
;
A
#
# COMPACT_ATOMS: atom_id res chain seq x y z
N MET A 1 -21.24 -5.55 -12.22
CA MET A 1 -19.99 -5.07 -11.57
C MET A 1 -20.42 -4.13 -10.47
N THR A 2 -19.96 -4.32 -9.23
CA THR A 2 -20.49 -3.61 -8.04
C THR A 2 -19.45 -2.77 -7.31
N TYR A 3 -18.17 -2.91 -7.64
CA TYR A 3 -17.06 -2.19 -7.01
C TYR A 3 -16.31 -1.34 -8.04
N TYR A 4 -15.93 -0.13 -7.64
CA TYR A 4 -15.08 0.77 -8.42
C TYR A 4 -13.68 0.81 -7.79
N PRO A 5 -12.61 0.39 -8.50
CA PRO A 5 -11.27 0.34 -7.93
C PRO A 5 -10.69 1.74 -7.79
N ILE A 6 -10.32 2.11 -6.57
CA ILE A 6 -9.67 3.39 -6.25
C ILE A 6 -8.49 3.16 -5.30
N LEU A 7 -7.52 4.07 -5.35
CA LEU A 7 -6.45 4.18 -4.36
C LEU A 7 -6.72 5.42 -3.52
N LEU A 8 -6.80 5.25 -2.20
CA LEU A 8 -7.07 6.35 -1.28
C LEU A 8 -5.76 6.95 -0.76
N HIS A 9 -5.63 8.28 -0.86
CA HIS A 9 -4.56 9.01 -0.21
C HIS A 9 -4.90 9.24 1.27
N LEU A 10 -4.26 8.48 2.16
CA LEU A 10 -4.54 8.48 3.59
C LEU A 10 -3.44 9.13 4.44
N VAL A 11 -2.44 9.74 3.83
CA VAL A 11 -1.39 10.45 4.57
C VAL A 11 -2.03 11.49 5.47
N ASP A 12 -1.73 11.42 6.76
CA ASP A 12 -2.26 12.31 7.79
C ASP A 12 -3.80 12.31 7.89
N GLN A 13 -4.49 11.30 7.36
CA GLN A 13 -5.93 11.15 7.53
C GLN A 13 -6.22 10.35 8.79
N ARG A 14 -7.20 10.81 9.58
CA ARG A 14 -7.65 10.09 10.78
C ARG A 14 -8.43 8.84 10.36
N CYS A 15 -7.94 7.67 10.76
CA CYS A 15 -8.60 6.39 10.54
C CYS A 15 -8.84 5.71 11.89
N VAL A 16 -10.04 5.15 12.07
CA VAL A 16 -10.41 4.49 13.34
C VAL A 16 -10.55 3.00 13.11
N VAL A 17 -9.94 2.19 13.97
CA VAL A 17 -10.12 0.73 14.01
C VAL A 17 -10.78 0.37 15.33
N VAL A 18 -11.94 -0.28 15.27
CA VAL A 18 -12.68 -0.70 16.47
C VAL A 18 -12.45 -2.19 16.69
N GLY A 19 -11.90 -2.53 17.85
CA GLY A 19 -11.40 -3.86 18.20
C GLY A 19 -9.87 -3.90 18.35
N GLY A 20 -9.36 -4.81 19.19
CA GLY A 20 -7.94 -4.91 19.52
C GLY A 20 -7.29 -6.27 19.28
N GLY A 21 -7.97 -7.16 18.53
CA GLY A 21 -7.49 -8.51 18.20
C GLY A 21 -6.59 -8.58 16.95
N GLU A 22 -6.37 -9.81 16.46
CA GLU A 22 -5.54 -10.08 15.28
C GLU A 22 -6.07 -9.43 14.00
N VAL A 23 -7.39 -9.43 13.81
CA VAL A 23 -8.01 -8.78 12.64
C VAL A 23 -7.75 -7.29 12.68
N ALA A 24 -8.03 -6.62 13.80
CA ALA A 24 -7.77 -5.20 13.98
C ALA A 24 -6.28 -4.85 13.76
N THR A 25 -5.37 -5.65 14.32
CA THR A 25 -3.92 -5.44 14.20
C THR A 25 -3.47 -5.41 12.73
N ARG A 26 -3.91 -6.38 11.92
CA ARG A 26 -3.60 -6.39 10.47
C ARG A 26 -4.14 -5.17 9.73
N LYS A 27 -5.28 -4.63 10.15
CA LYS A 27 -5.90 -3.44 9.54
C LYS A 27 -5.14 -2.17 9.94
N VAL A 28 -4.73 -2.07 11.20
CA VAL A 28 -3.87 -1.00 11.71
C VAL A 28 -2.57 -0.95 10.90
N GLU A 29 -1.89 -2.08 10.72
CA GLU A 29 -0.64 -2.14 9.95
C GLU A 29 -0.82 -1.66 8.50
N GLY A 30 -1.90 -2.07 7.84
CA GLY A 30 -2.22 -1.62 6.48
C GLY A 30 -2.45 -0.10 6.40
N LEU A 31 -3.10 0.49 7.42
CA LEU A 31 -3.33 1.93 7.50
C LEU A 31 -2.05 2.71 7.83
N LEU A 32 -1.22 2.19 8.74
CA LEU A 32 0.09 2.77 9.08
C LEU A 32 1.03 2.77 7.88
N ALA A 33 1.04 1.70 7.07
CA ALA A 33 1.79 1.65 5.82
C ALA A 33 1.36 2.74 4.81
N CYS A 34 0.13 3.25 4.94
CA CYS A 34 -0.38 4.38 4.17
C CYS A 34 -0.17 5.74 4.87
N LYS A 35 0.57 5.79 5.99
CA LYS A 35 0.84 6.98 6.81
C LYS A 35 -0.43 7.64 7.37
N ALA A 36 -1.46 6.84 7.63
CA ALA A 36 -2.67 7.32 8.30
C ALA A 36 -2.42 7.59 9.78
N ARG A 37 -3.15 8.56 10.35
CA ARG A 37 -3.24 8.71 11.81
C ARG A 37 -4.26 7.72 12.35
N VAL A 38 -3.77 6.58 12.86
CA VAL A 38 -4.62 5.49 13.31
C VAL A 38 -5.00 5.65 14.78
N THR A 39 -6.29 5.52 15.08
CA THR A 39 -6.80 5.40 16.45
C THR A 39 -7.49 4.05 16.62
N VAL A 40 -7.11 3.31 17.66
CA VAL A 40 -7.75 2.05 18.05
C VAL A 40 -8.74 2.32 19.18
N VAL A 41 -9.94 1.76 19.08
CA VAL A 41 -10.98 1.81 20.13
C VAL A 41 -11.24 0.38 20.58
N SER A 42 -10.78 0.04 21.78
CA SER A 42 -11.01 -1.28 22.36
C SER A 42 -10.62 -1.29 23.85
N PRO A 43 -11.37 -1.98 24.73
CA PRO A 43 -10.96 -2.16 26.13
C PRO A 43 -9.74 -3.08 26.29
N GLU A 44 -9.42 -3.88 25.27
CA GLU A 44 -8.29 -4.80 25.30
C GLU A 44 -7.58 -4.80 23.96
N VAL A 45 -6.24 -4.88 23.98
CA VAL A 45 -5.40 -4.98 22.79
C VAL A 45 -4.36 -6.09 22.97
N ILE A 46 -4.12 -6.85 21.91
CA ILE A 46 -3.06 -7.88 21.91
C ILE A 46 -1.67 -7.24 21.95
N ALA A 47 -0.67 -8.01 22.38
CA ALA A 47 0.70 -7.52 22.57
C ALA A 47 1.30 -6.84 21.33
N ARG A 48 1.04 -7.38 20.13
CA ARG A 48 1.52 -6.80 18.87
C ARG A 48 0.98 -5.39 18.65
N LEU A 49 -0.31 -5.17 18.90
CA LEU A 49 -0.94 -3.85 18.76
C LEU A 49 -0.52 -2.90 19.89
N ARG A 50 -0.37 -3.44 21.11
CA ARG A 50 0.13 -2.68 22.27
C ARG A 50 1.50 -2.06 21.99
N ARG A 51 2.41 -2.81 21.35
CA ARG A 51 3.73 -2.28 20.95
C ARG A 51 3.61 -1.02 20.09
N SER A 52 2.75 -1.04 19.06
CA SER A 52 2.54 0.13 18.20
C SER A 52 1.93 1.33 18.94
N ILE A 53 1.17 1.08 20.00
CA ILE A 53 0.63 2.14 20.88
C ILE A 53 1.76 2.73 21.73
N GLU A 54 2.57 1.89 22.37
CA GLU A 54 3.70 2.29 23.21
C GLU A 54 4.79 3.04 22.41
N GLU A 55 5.00 2.67 21.15
CA GLU A 55 5.88 3.37 20.20
C GLU A 55 5.31 4.72 19.72
N GLY A 56 4.07 5.05 20.09
CA GLY A 56 3.40 6.29 19.67
C GLY A 56 2.90 6.30 18.22
N ALA A 57 2.97 5.16 17.51
CA ALA A 57 2.50 5.05 16.13
C ALA A 57 0.97 5.02 16.05
N VAL A 58 0.28 4.61 17.12
CA VAL A 58 -1.18 4.44 17.18
C VAL A 58 -1.73 5.10 18.43
N SER A 59 -2.77 5.92 18.28
CA SER A 59 -3.54 6.42 19.44
C SER A 59 -4.49 5.33 19.95
N TRP A 60 -4.67 5.21 21.26
CA TRP A 60 -5.56 4.21 21.85
C TRP A 60 -6.64 4.85 22.72
N ILE A 61 -7.87 4.44 22.50
CA ILE A 61 -9.04 4.75 23.31
C ILE A 61 -9.41 3.47 24.05
N ASP A 62 -8.95 3.36 25.29
CA ASP A 62 -9.14 2.21 26.18
C ASP A 62 -10.54 2.20 26.79
N ARG A 63 -11.54 1.86 25.97
CA ARG A 63 -12.93 1.68 26.37
C ARG A 63 -13.73 0.96 25.28
N PRO A 64 -14.93 0.46 25.60
CA PRO A 64 -15.89 0.03 24.60
C PRO A 64 -16.23 1.13 23.59
N TYR A 65 -16.70 0.70 22.43
CA TYR A 65 -17.09 1.57 21.33
C TYR A 65 -18.27 2.49 21.70
N ASP A 66 -18.17 3.76 21.31
CA ASP A 66 -19.30 4.67 21.11
C ASP A 66 -19.11 5.53 19.86
N SER A 67 -20.19 6.18 19.45
CA SER A 67 -20.24 7.00 18.23
C SER A 67 -19.32 8.23 18.28
N GLU A 68 -19.01 8.77 19.47
CA GLU A 68 -18.10 9.91 19.61
C GLU A 68 -16.68 9.58 19.14
N SER A 69 -16.30 8.31 19.25
CA SER A 69 -15.01 7.80 18.79
C SER A 69 -14.79 8.00 17.28
N LEU A 70 -15.88 8.12 16.50
CA LEU A 70 -15.84 8.30 15.05
C LEU A 70 -15.62 9.76 14.62
N ARG A 71 -15.64 10.72 15.55
CA ARG A 71 -15.54 12.15 15.22
C ARG A 71 -14.28 12.43 14.40
N GLY A 72 -14.48 13.06 13.24
CA GLY A 72 -13.42 13.45 12.31
C GLY A 72 -12.70 12.29 11.62
N ALA A 73 -13.20 11.06 11.72
CA ALA A 73 -12.63 9.93 11.01
C ALA A 73 -12.96 10.03 9.51
N ARG A 74 -11.97 9.78 8.67
CA ARG A 74 -12.15 9.67 7.21
C ARG A 74 -12.60 8.26 6.81
N LEU A 75 -12.13 7.27 7.56
CA LEU A 75 -12.34 5.86 7.31
C LEU A 75 -12.41 5.11 8.65
N VAL A 76 -13.31 4.15 8.75
CA VAL A 76 -13.51 3.32 9.94
C VAL A 76 -13.48 1.84 9.56
N ILE A 77 -12.82 1.04 10.39
CA ILE A 77 -12.81 -0.42 10.26
C ILE A 77 -13.33 -1.05 11.54
N GLY A 78 -14.45 -1.77 11.47
CA GLY A 78 -14.97 -2.58 12.56
C GLY A 78 -14.38 -3.98 12.50
N ALA A 79 -13.73 -4.42 13.57
CA ALA A 79 -13.06 -5.71 13.68
C ALA A 79 -13.26 -6.34 15.06
N THR A 80 -14.48 -6.22 15.59
CA THR A 80 -14.87 -6.81 16.88
C THR A 80 -15.54 -8.17 16.70
N ASN A 81 -15.58 -8.97 17.76
CA ASN A 81 -16.34 -10.23 17.81
C ASN A 81 -17.83 -10.00 18.14
N ASP A 82 -18.25 -8.75 18.40
CA ASP A 82 -19.62 -8.40 18.75
C ASP A 82 -20.35 -7.88 17.51
N GLU A 83 -21.32 -8.67 17.01
CA GLU A 83 -22.09 -8.31 15.82
C GLU A 83 -22.95 -7.05 16.04
N ALA A 84 -23.49 -6.84 17.23
CA ALA A 84 -24.30 -5.67 17.53
C ALA A 84 -23.44 -4.39 17.50
N VAL A 85 -22.22 -4.46 18.03
CA VAL A 85 -21.24 -3.37 17.94
C VAL A 85 -20.86 -3.11 16.48
N ASN A 86 -20.55 -4.15 15.70
CA ASN A 86 -20.19 -4.01 14.29
C ASN A 86 -21.32 -3.37 13.45
N ARG A 87 -22.58 -3.75 13.71
CA ARG A 87 -23.74 -3.15 13.05
C ARG A 87 -23.90 -1.68 13.42
N ARG A 88 -23.76 -1.35 14.71
CA ARG A 88 -23.82 0.03 15.20
C ARG A 88 -22.72 0.89 14.57
N ILE A 89 -21.49 0.38 14.47
CA ILE A 89 -20.39 1.08 13.78
C ILE A 89 -20.78 1.42 12.34
N PHE A 90 -21.34 0.44 11.61
CA PHE A 90 -21.75 0.65 10.22
C PHE A 90 -22.85 1.71 10.09
N GLU A 91 -23.88 1.65 10.94
CA GLU A 91 -24.98 2.61 10.97
C GLU A 91 -24.49 4.04 11.31
N ASP A 92 -23.64 4.16 12.33
CA ASP A 92 -23.07 5.44 12.76
C ASP A 92 -22.15 6.04 11.67
N CYS A 93 -21.34 5.21 11.00
CA CYS A 93 -20.50 5.65 9.88
C CYS A 93 -21.35 6.16 8.70
N ARG A 94 -22.42 5.43 8.36
CA ARG A 94 -23.33 5.81 7.28
C ARG A 94 -24.02 7.15 7.57
N ALA A 95 -24.47 7.35 8.80
CA ALA A 95 -25.09 8.60 9.25
C ALA A 95 -24.13 9.80 9.16
N LEU A 96 -22.83 9.56 9.36
CA LEU A 96 -21.78 10.58 9.31
C LEU A 96 -21.11 10.73 7.94
N GLY A 97 -21.46 9.91 6.96
CA GLY A 97 -20.81 9.91 5.63
C GLY A 97 -19.36 9.43 5.65
N ILE A 98 -19.01 8.57 6.61
CA ILE A 98 -17.67 8.01 6.78
C ILE A 98 -17.58 6.65 6.09
N TRP A 99 -16.51 6.40 5.32
CA TRP A 99 -16.31 5.09 4.69
C TRP A 99 -16.08 4.00 5.75
N CYS A 100 -16.90 2.96 5.70
CA CYS A 100 -16.86 1.87 6.65
C CYS A 100 -16.49 0.53 6.00
N ASN A 101 -15.64 -0.24 6.69
CA ASN A 101 -15.42 -1.66 6.40
C ASN A 101 -15.61 -2.47 7.68
N ILE A 102 -16.57 -3.38 7.70
CA ILE A 102 -16.73 -4.36 8.78
C ILE A 102 -16.07 -5.67 8.34
N ALA A 103 -15.15 -6.16 9.17
CA ALA A 103 -14.46 -7.42 8.92
C ALA A 103 -15.46 -8.57 8.81
N ASP A 104 -15.24 -9.44 7.81
CA ASP A 104 -16.04 -10.63 7.53
C ASP A 104 -17.54 -10.39 7.29
N ARG A 105 -17.96 -9.13 7.02
CA ARG A 105 -19.34 -8.73 6.71
C ARG A 105 -19.39 -7.83 5.47
N PRO A 106 -19.20 -8.37 4.25
CA PRO A 106 -19.22 -7.60 3.01
C PRO A 106 -20.51 -6.82 2.78
N GLU A 107 -21.64 -7.29 3.32
CA GLU A 107 -22.95 -6.65 3.27
C GLU A 107 -23.04 -5.37 4.11
N CYS A 108 -22.12 -5.19 5.07
CA CYS A 108 -22.01 -4.02 5.93
C CYS A 108 -20.72 -3.24 5.63
N CYS A 109 -20.43 -2.99 4.36
CA CYS A 109 -19.22 -2.30 3.92
C CYS A 109 -19.50 -1.33 2.78
N ASP A 110 -18.86 -0.15 2.80
CA ASP A 110 -18.79 0.76 1.65
C ASP A 110 -17.65 0.38 0.69
N PHE A 111 -16.64 -0.32 1.21
CA PHE A 111 -15.48 -0.77 0.44
C PHE A 111 -14.97 -2.13 0.93
N ILE A 112 -14.25 -2.82 0.04
CA ILE A 112 -13.54 -4.06 0.35
C ILE A 112 -12.04 -3.84 0.33
N LEU A 113 -11.32 -4.62 1.14
CA LEU A 113 -9.87 -4.60 1.17
C LEU A 113 -9.33 -5.76 0.32
N PRO A 114 -8.68 -5.48 -0.83
CA PRO A 114 -8.12 -6.51 -1.71
C PRO A 114 -6.85 -7.12 -1.11
N SER A 115 -6.39 -8.22 -1.72
CA SER A 115 -5.02 -8.68 -1.55
C SER A 115 -4.07 -7.70 -2.27
N VAL A 116 -3.04 -7.20 -1.60
CA VAL A 116 -2.16 -6.16 -2.15
C VAL A 116 -0.69 -6.61 -2.15
N ILE A 117 0.02 -6.30 -3.23
CA ILE A 117 1.49 -6.34 -3.33
C ILE A 117 1.99 -4.90 -3.33
N ARG A 118 3.06 -4.64 -2.58
CA ARG A 118 3.74 -3.33 -2.53
C ARG A 118 5.22 -3.49 -2.84
N ARG A 119 5.74 -2.67 -3.77
CA ARG A 119 7.17 -2.51 -4.07
C ARG A 119 7.46 -1.01 -4.22
N GLY A 120 7.82 -0.36 -3.12
CA GLY A 120 7.84 1.10 -3.08
C GLY A 120 6.46 1.66 -3.48
N ASP A 121 6.44 2.50 -4.51
CA ASP A 121 5.21 3.12 -5.05
C ASP A 121 4.41 2.21 -6.01
N LEU A 122 4.91 1.03 -6.38
CA LEU A 122 4.14 0.05 -7.15
C LEU A 122 3.12 -0.64 -6.23
N ILE A 123 1.84 -0.52 -6.57
CA ILE A 123 0.73 -1.18 -5.87
C ILE A 123 -0.02 -2.06 -6.87
N VAL A 124 -0.10 -3.35 -6.59
CA VAL A 124 -0.95 -4.30 -7.32
C VAL A 124 -2.04 -4.80 -6.38
N ALA A 125 -3.30 -4.55 -6.73
CA ALA A 125 -4.46 -4.98 -5.96
C ALA A 125 -5.22 -6.09 -6.69
N VAL A 126 -5.41 -7.22 -6.01
CA VAL A 126 -6.14 -8.38 -6.50
C VAL A 126 -7.43 -8.54 -5.70
N SER A 127 -8.57 -8.47 -6.40
CA SER A 127 -9.89 -8.64 -5.81
C SER A 127 -10.71 -9.65 -6.59
N THR A 128 -11.41 -10.53 -5.87
CA THR A 128 -12.45 -11.43 -6.41
C THR A 128 -13.85 -10.92 -6.07
N SER A 129 -13.99 -9.64 -5.69
CA SER A 129 -15.26 -9.06 -5.23
C SER A 129 -15.91 -9.85 -4.09
N GLY A 130 -15.09 -10.39 -3.18
CA GLY A 130 -15.52 -11.23 -2.06
C GLY A 130 -15.83 -12.69 -2.42
N LYS A 131 -15.83 -13.07 -3.70
CA LYS A 131 -16.21 -14.45 -4.12
C LYS A 131 -15.21 -15.53 -3.73
N SER A 132 -13.92 -15.20 -3.70
CA SER A 132 -12.88 -16.16 -3.31
C SER A 132 -11.65 -15.45 -2.75
N PRO A 133 -11.61 -15.22 -1.42
CA PRO A 133 -10.44 -14.68 -0.75
C PRO A 133 -9.21 -15.59 -0.91
N ALA A 134 -9.41 -16.91 -0.90
CA ALA A 134 -8.36 -17.90 -1.11
C ALA A 134 -7.70 -17.74 -2.48
N PHE A 135 -8.48 -17.64 -3.56
CA PHE A 135 -7.92 -17.43 -4.90
C PHE A 135 -7.22 -16.07 -5.04
N ALA A 136 -7.79 -15.00 -4.45
CA ALA A 136 -7.13 -13.69 -4.43
C ALA A 136 -5.76 -13.76 -3.75
N LYS A 137 -5.61 -14.54 -2.68
CA LYS A 137 -4.32 -14.78 -2.00
C LYS A 137 -3.36 -15.58 -2.88
N THR A 138 -3.83 -16.64 -3.55
CA THR A 138 -3.01 -17.45 -4.46
C THR A 138 -2.47 -16.61 -5.61
N LEU A 139 -3.33 -15.85 -6.30
CA LEU A 139 -2.91 -14.99 -7.40
C LEU A 139 -1.98 -13.88 -6.93
N ARG A 140 -2.24 -13.28 -5.76
CA ARG A 140 -1.30 -12.34 -5.15
C ARG A 140 0.08 -12.95 -4.95
N LYS A 141 0.19 -14.17 -4.39
CA LYS A 141 1.48 -14.86 -4.20
C LYS A 141 2.20 -15.13 -5.53
N GLN A 142 1.47 -15.53 -6.57
CA GLN A 142 2.05 -15.75 -7.90
C GLN A 142 2.63 -14.46 -8.49
N LEU A 143 1.85 -13.37 -8.43
CA LEU A 143 2.28 -12.06 -8.90
C LEU A 143 3.44 -11.49 -8.06
N GLU A 144 3.49 -11.80 -6.75
CA GLU A 144 4.53 -11.32 -5.84
C GLU A 144 5.95 -11.72 -6.27
N GLY A 145 6.10 -12.89 -6.89
CA GLY A 145 7.37 -13.35 -7.49
C GLY A 145 7.73 -12.70 -8.83
N MET A 146 6.81 -11.95 -9.46
CA MET A 146 7.06 -11.24 -10.72
C MET A 146 7.55 -9.80 -10.50
N PHE A 147 7.30 -9.24 -9.32
CA PHE A 147 7.64 -7.87 -8.97
C PHE A 147 8.68 -7.89 -7.85
N GLY A 148 9.96 -7.78 -8.19
CA GLY A 148 11.04 -7.69 -7.21
C GLY A 148 11.23 -6.27 -6.66
N SER A 149 12.29 -6.08 -5.89
CA SER A 149 12.64 -4.79 -5.27
C SER A 149 13.07 -3.73 -6.29
N GLU A 150 13.50 -4.14 -7.48
CA GLU A 150 13.91 -3.25 -8.57
C GLU A 150 12.81 -2.29 -9.00
N TYR A 151 11.54 -2.67 -8.84
CA TYR A 151 10.39 -1.83 -9.19
C TYR A 151 10.29 -0.59 -8.29
N ALA A 152 10.70 -0.69 -7.03
CA ALA A 152 10.72 0.44 -6.12
C ALA A 152 11.74 1.48 -6.60
N VAL A 153 12.96 1.02 -6.94
CA VAL A 153 14.05 1.86 -7.44
C VAL A 153 13.69 2.48 -8.78
N PHE A 154 13.13 1.67 -9.68
CA PHE A 154 12.68 2.11 -11.00
C PHE A 154 11.65 3.24 -10.90
N LEU A 155 10.62 3.09 -10.05
CA LEU A 155 9.59 4.12 -9.92
C LEU A 155 10.10 5.40 -9.24
N ASP A 156 10.98 5.29 -8.24
CA ASP A 156 11.62 6.48 -7.64
C ASP A 156 12.44 7.23 -8.70
N LEU A 157 13.30 6.53 -9.46
CA LEU A 157 14.09 7.12 -10.54
C LEU A 157 13.21 7.80 -11.59
N MET A 158 12.17 7.12 -12.09
CA MET A 158 11.22 7.67 -13.06
C MET A 158 10.48 8.90 -12.51
N GLY A 159 10.11 8.89 -11.23
CA GLY A 159 9.50 10.02 -10.55
C GLY A 159 10.43 11.23 -10.45
N ARG A 160 11.71 11.02 -10.17
CA ARG A 160 12.72 12.09 -10.10
C ARG A 160 13.06 12.67 -11.46
N ILE A 161 13.18 11.82 -12.48
CA ILE A 161 13.32 12.24 -13.89
C ILE A 161 12.15 13.15 -14.27
N ARG A 162 10.91 12.72 -13.99
CA ARG A 162 9.71 13.51 -14.27
C ARG A 162 9.72 14.85 -13.56
N LYS A 163 10.10 14.92 -12.28
CA LYS A 163 10.19 16.18 -11.54
C LYS A 163 11.21 17.14 -12.17
N ARG A 164 12.37 16.63 -12.59
CA ARG A 164 13.42 17.44 -13.23
C ARG A 164 12.99 17.94 -14.61
N LEU A 165 12.47 17.06 -15.46
CA LEU A 165 11.98 17.44 -16.79
C LEU A 165 10.80 18.42 -16.77
N LEU A 166 9.89 18.31 -15.78
CA LEU A 166 8.75 19.23 -15.64
C LEU A 166 9.11 20.57 -14.98
N ALA A 167 10.28 20.68 -14.34
CA ALA A 167 10.77 21.97 -13.86
C ALA A 167 11.16 22.90 -15.03
N GLU A 168 11.43 22.32 -16.20
CA GLU A 168 11.80 23.02 -17.42
C GLU A 168 10.55 23.28 -18.29
N GLU A 169 9.64 24.17 -17.86
CA GLU A 169 8.51 24.83 -18.58
C GLU A 169 7.84 24.19 -19.84
N HIS A 170 7.91 22.88 -20.08
CA HIS A 170 7.39 22.24 -21.28
C HIS A 170 6.18 21.34 -21.00
N ALA A 171 5.26 21.32 -21.96
CA ALA A 171 3.99 20.61 -21.88
C ALA A 171 4.18 19.12 -21.53
N PRO A 172 3.46 18.56 -20.54
CA PRO A 172 3.65 17.19 -20.05
C PRO A 172 3.61 16.08 -21.12
N GLU A 173 2.89 16.30 -22.22
CA GLU A 173 2.78 15.35 -23.34
C GLU A 173 4.07 15.27 -24.18
N ALA A 174 4.91 16.29 -24.16
CA ALA A 174 6.16 16.31 -24.93
C ALA A 174 7.15 15.24 -24.45
N HIS A 175 7.13 14.88 -23.17
CA HIS A 175 8.12 13.96 -22.58
C HIS A 175 7.67 12.50 -22.54
N LYS A 176 6.43 12.18 -22.94
CA LYS A 176 5.89 10.80 -22.91
C LYS A 176 6.80 9.81 -23.64
N HIS A 177 7.24 10.17 -24.84
CA HIS A 177 8.10 9.32 -25.68
C HIS A 177 9.46 9.02 -25.02
N LEU A 178 9.98 9.91 -24.17
CA LEU A 178 11.24 9.70 -23.44
C LEU A 178 11.06 8.59 -22.39
N PHE A 179 9.97 8.62 -21.63
CA PHE A 179 9.67 7.56 -20.65
C PHE A 179 9.43 6.20 -21.32
N GLU A 180 8.72 6.19 -22.45
CA GLU A 180 8.53 4.98 -23.26
C GLU A 180 9.88 4.43 -23.77
N THR A 181 10.78 5.31 -24.19
CA THR A 181 12.14 4.94 -24.63
C THR A 181 12.97 4.35 -23.50
N LEU A 182 12.91 4.90 -22.28
CA LEU A 182 13.60 4.33 -21.11
C LEU A 182 13.07 2.94 -20.75
N ILE A 183 11.74 2.76 -20.79
CA ILE A 183 11.10 1.46 -20.53
C ILE A 183 11.54 0.44 -21.58
N ALA A 184 11.38 0.78 -22.87
CA ALA A 184 11.73 -0.10 -23.98
C ALA A 184 13.24 -0.38 -24.06
N GLY A 185 14.08 0.57 -23.61
CA GLY A 185 15.54 0.44 -23.54
C GLY A 185 16.04 -0.52 -22.44
N GLY A 186 15.14 -1.05 -21.62
CA GLY A 186 15.48 -2.02 -20.58
C GLY A 186 16.03 -1.38 -19.31
N LEU A 187 15.59 -0.18 -18.95
CA LEU A 187 15.99 0.49 -17.72
C LEU A 187 15.68 -0.37 -16.48
N LEU A 188 14.51 -1.01 -16.43
CA LEU A 188 14.14 -1.92 -15.34
C LEU A 188 15.12 -3.10 -15.21
N GLU A 189 15.55 -3.67 -16.34
CA GLU A 189 16.52 -4.77 -16.33
C GLU A 189 17.89 -4.31 -15.85
N ALA A 190 18.34 -3.14 -16.30
CA ALA A 190 19.61 -2.56 -15.85
C ALA A 190 19.62 -2.32 -14.33
N ILE A 191 18.49 -1.88 -13.77
CA ILE A 191 18.30 -1.74 -12.31
C ILE A 191 18.31 -3.12 -11.64
N ARG A 192 17.60 -4.12 -12.19
CA ARG A 192 17.54 -5.47 -11.64
C ARG A 192 18.92 -6.08 -11.43
N VAL A 193 19.81 -5.94 -12.40
CA VAL A 193 21.19 -6.46 -12.33
C VAL A 193 22.19 -5.47 -11.72
N SER A 194 21.71 -4.32 -11.22
CA SER A 194 22.54 -3.27 -10.63
C SER A 194 23.64 -2.71 -11.55
N ASP A 195 23.40 -2.65 -12.85
CA ASP A 195 24.35 -2.14 -13.86
C ASP A 195 24.20 -0.63 -14.05
N GLU A 196 24.84 0.12 -13.15
CA GLU A 196 24.81 1.59 -13.15
C GLU A 196 25.34 2.19 -14.46
N ARG A 197 26.35 1.58 -15.09
CA ARG A 197 26.88 2.05 -16.38
C ARG A 197 25.84 1.97 -17.48
N ARG A 198 25.09 0.87 -17.52
CA ARG A 198 23.99 0.70 -18.47
C ARG A 198 22.84 1.66 -18.19
N ILE A 199 22.53 1.92 -16.92
CA ILE A 199 21.55 2.94 -16.53
C ILE A 199 21.97 4.31 -17.05
N ASP A 200 23.19 4.76 -16.73
CA ASP A 200 23.68 6.08 -17.16
C ASP A 200 23.78 6.22 -18.68
N ALA A 201 24.17 5.16 -19.39
CA ALA A 201 24.20 5.16 -20.85
C ALA A 201 22.79 5.27 -21.46
N LEU A 202 21.77 4.69 -20.80
CA LEU A 202 20.37 4.83 -21.21
C LEU A 202 19.84 6.23 -20.93
N LEU A 203 20.13 6.78 -19.75
CA LEU A 203 19.73 8.14 -19.36
C LEU A 203 20.37 9.17 -20.29
N GLU A 204 21.68 9.11 -20.51
CA GLU A 204 22.40 10.05 -21.36
C GLU A 204 21.91 10.04 -22.81
N ARG A 205 21.71 8.85 -23.39
CA ARG A 205 21.23 8.72 -24.77
C ARG A 205 19.79 9.24 -24.94
N THR A 206 18.97 9.17 -23.89
CA THR A 206 17.53 9.47 -23.98
C THR A 206 17.22 10.90 -23.52
N LEU A 207 17.88 11.36 -22.45
CA LEU A 207 17.55 12.60 -21.74
C LEU A 207 18.65 13.65 -21.82
N GLY A 208 19.91 13.25 -22.02
CA GLY A 208 21.07 14.16 -22.00
C GLY A 208 22.08 13.81 -20.90
N SER A 209 23.30 14.32 -21.06
CA SER A 209 24.47 14.02 -20.20
C SER A 209 24.33 14.44 -18.73
N GLU A 210 23.38 15.32 -18.45
CA GLU A 210 23.05 15.87 -17.14
C GLU A 210 22.13 14.97 -16.31
N PHE A 211 21.63 13.87 -16.87
CA PHE A 211 20.85 12.86 -16.17
C PHE A 211 21.73 11.67 -15.79
N ARG A 212 22.34 11.73 -14.60
CA ARG A 212 23.09 10.62 -14.01
C ARG A 212 22.32 9.98 -12.87
N PHE A 213 22.44 8.67 -12.75
CA PHE A 213 21.73 7.88 -11.74
C PHE A 213 22.05 8.35 -10.32
N GLN A 214 23.33 8.50 -9.98
CA GLN A 214 23.74 8.94 -8.64
C GLN A 214 23.23 10.34 -8.29
N GLU A 215 23.24 11.26 -9.25
CA GLU A 215 22.74 12.62 -9.06
C GLU A 215 21.23 12.63 -8.80
N LEU A 216 20.49 11.81 -9.53
CA LEU A 216 19.05 11.71 -9.36
C LEU A 216 18.70 11.02 -8.04
N MET A 217 19.38 9.93 -7.68
CA MET A 217 18.99 9.11 -6.53
C MET A 217 19.57 9.60 -5.20
N GLY A 218 20.70 10.31 -5.21
CA GLY A 218 21.36 10.85 -4.01
C GLY A 218 22.01 9.81 -3.09
N GLN A 219 21.94 8.53 -3.46
CA GLN A 219 22.59 7.39 -2.82
C GLN A 219 23.08 6.43 -3.92
N GLY A 220 24.13 5.64 -3.64
CA GLY A 220 24.59 4.58 -4.56
C GLY A 220 23.51 3.53 -4.80
N MET A 221 23.72 2.64 -5.78
CA MET A 221 22.75 1.59 -6.12
C MET A 221 22.28 0.82 -4.86
N PRO A 222 20.98 0.86 -4.51
CA PRO A 222 20.47 0.08 -3.39
C PRO A 222 20.56 -1.40 -3.74
N THR A 223 20.80 -2.23 -2.72
CA THR A 223 20.84 -3.69 -2.88
C THR A 223 19.49 -4.18 -3.41
N VAL A 224 19.44 -4.57 -4.67
CA VAL A 224 18.30 -5.28 -5.24
C VAL A 224 18.45 -6.73 -4.82
N GLU A 225 17.63 -7.18 -3.87
CA GLU A 225 17.60 -8.59 -3.50
C GLU A 225 17.20 -9.41 -4.75
N PRO A 226 18.00 -10.43 -5.12
CA PRO A 226 17.64 -11.31 -6.22
C PRO A 226 16.28 -11.95 -5.89
N MET A 227 15.42 -12.08 -6.89
CA MET A 227 14.15 -12.77 -6.71
C MET A 227 14.46 -14.20 -6.25
N VAL A 228 14.09 -14.52 -5.01
CA VAL A 228 14.14 -15.89 -4.51
C VAL A 228 13.18 -16.69 -5.39
N GLU A 229 13.72 -17.57 -6.25
CA GLU A 229 12.92 -18.58 -6.93
C GLU A 229 12.13 -19.30 -5.84
N GLY A 230 10.81 -19.18 -5.89
CA GLY A 230 9.93 -19.52 -4.77
C GLY A 230 10.32 -20.85 -4.15
N GLU A 231 10.70 -20.82 -2.87
CA GLU A 231 10.84 -22.03 -2.07
C GLU A 231 9.54 -22.83 -2.25
N GLU A 232 9.67 -24.00 -2.87
CA GLU A 232 8.64 -25.01 -2.88
C GLU A 232 8.25 -25.26 -1.41
N ASP A 233 7.10 -24.73 -1.03
CA ASP A 233 6.50 -24.87 0.29
C ASP A 233 6.10 -26.35 0.48
N ARG A 234 7.10 -27.19 0.73
CA ARG A 234 6.98 -28.54 1.28
C ARG A 234 6.66 -28.38 2.76
N CYS A 235 5.40 -28.11 3.10
CA CYS A 235 4.91 -28.32 4.46
C CYS A 235 3.39 -28.50 4.53
N THR A 236 2.99 -29.78 4.40
CA THR A 236 2.02 -30.51 5.24
C THR A 236 0.68 -29.89 5.64
N ARG A 237 -0.39 -30.55 5.16
CA ARG A 237 -1.51 -31.11 5.93
C ARG A 237 -1.73 -30.52 7.35
N CYS A 238 -2.83 -29.76 7.50
CA CYS A 238 -3.93 -29.99 8.45
C CYS A 238 -5.01 -28.94 8.20
#